data_AF-W7W103-F1
#
_entry.id   AF-W7W103-F1
#
_cell.length_a   1.000
_cell.length_b   1.000
_cell.length_c   1.000
_cell.angle_alpha   90.00
_cell.angle_beta   90.00
_cell.angle_gamma   90.00
#
_symmetry.space_group_name_H-M   'P 1'
#
loop_
_entity.id
_entity.type
_entity.pdbx_description
1 polymer ?
#
loop_
_entity_poly.entity_id
_entity_poly.type
_entity_poly.pdbx_seq_one_letter_code
_entity_poly.pdbx_strand_id
1 'polypeptide(L)'
;MKPLVSIAWHSAWHRRSTLVLVVLSVALATLLLLGVERLRSDVRESFSQSVSGTDLVVGARTGSVQLMLYAVFRIGGATNNIRMSSLRDLAALRGVDWVVPLSLGDSHRGFAVLATTPAYFERFRYGDRQLLALAQGRAFNADAADLYATVLGADVAERLATASPIASR
;
A
#
# COMPACT_ATOMS: atom_id res chain seq x y z
N MET A 1 -35.19 -1.93 -42.46
CA MET A 1 -34.18 -2.37 -41.47
C MET A 1 -34.42 -3.79 -40.92
N LYS A 2 -35.67 -4.22 -40.71
CA LYS A 2 -36.03 -5.60 -40.27
C LYS A 2 -35.54 -6.77 -41.17
N PRO A 3 -35.50 -6.67 -42.53
CA PRO A 3 -35.13 -7.84 -43.34
C PRO A 3 -33.64 -8.19 -43.27
N LEU A 4 -32.76 -7.22 -43.06
CA LEU A 4 -31.32 -7.44 -42.97
C LEU A 4 -30.94 -8.21 -41.70
N VAL A 5 -31.57 -7.88 -40.56
CA VAL A 5 -31.37 -8.58 -39.28
C VAL A 5 -31.85 -10.03 -39.37
N SER A 6 -32.98 -10.28 -40.06
CA SER A 6 -33.52 -11.63 -40.26
C SER A 6 -32.61 -12.54 -41.09
N ILE A 7 -31.97 -11.99 -42.12
CA ILE A 7 -31.02 -12.72 -42.97
C ILE A 7 -29.70 -12.98 -42.22
N ALA A 8 -29.21 -11.98 -41.48
CA ALA A 8 -28.02 -12.15 -40.62
C ALA A 8 -28.23 -13.22 -39.55
N TRP A 9 -29.43 -13.28 -38.96
CA TRP A 9 -29.79 -14.30 -37.97
C TRP A 9 -29.84 -15.73 -38.56
N HIS A 10 -30.45 -15.90 -39.74
CA HIS A 10 -30.46 -17.18 -40.43
C HIS A 10 -29.06 -17.63 -40.88
N SER A 11 -28.21 -16.69 -41.32
CA SER A 11 -26.82 -16.96 -41.68
C SER A 11 -25.96 -17.37 -40.47
N ALA A 12 -26.15 -16.69 -39.33
CA ALA A 12 -25.49 -17.02 -38.07
C ALA A 12 -25.87 -18.41 -37.55
N TRP A 13 -27.13 -18.82 -37.71
CA TRP A 13 -27.63 -20.13 -37.30
C TRP A 13 -27.06 -21.29 -38.14
N HIS A 14 -26.84 -21.05 -39.44
CA HIS A 14 -26.26 -22.05 -40.35
C HIS A 14 -24.76 -22.31 -40.08
N ARG A 15 -24.06 -21.36 -39.44
CA ARG A 15 -22.64 -21.45 -39.03
C ARG A 15 -22.45 -21.38 -37.51
N ARG A 16 -23.34 -22.04 -36.77
CA ARG A 16 -23.35 -22.15 -35.30
C ARG A 16 -21.99 -22.45 -34.66
N SER A 17 -21.19 -23.36 -35.23
CA SER A 17 -19.87 -23.71 -34.67
C SER A 17 -18.88 -22.55 -34.72
N THR A 18 -18.78 -21.86 -35.86
CA THR A 18 -17.90 -20.70 -36.04
C THR A 18 -18.40 -19.51 -35.23
N LEU A 19 -19.72 -19.30 -35.18
CA LEU A 19 -20.33 -18.24 -34.38
C LEU A 19 -20.01 -18.40 -32.89
N VAL A 20 -20.15 -19.62 -32.36
CA VAL A 20 -19.82 -19.93 -30.96
C VAL A 20 -18.35 -19.63 -30.66
N LEU A 21 -17.43 -20.04 -31.54
CA LEU A 21 -15.99 -19.76 -31.40
C LEU A 21 -15.68 -18.25 -31.36
N VAL A 22 -16.31 -17.46 -32.23
CA VAL A 22 -16.15 -16.00 -32.27
C VAL A 22 -16.71 -15.36 -31.00
N VAL A 23 -17.92 -15.74 -30.59
CA VAL A 23 -18.55 -15.22 -29.37
C VAL A 23 -17.73 -15.59 -28.13
N LEU A 24 -17.24 -16.83 -28.03
CA LEU A 24 -16.35 -17.26 -26.94
C LEU A 24 -15.06 -16.43 -26.90
N SER A 25 -14.46 -16.18 -28.07
CA SER A 25 -13.22 -15.41 -28.15
C SER A 25 -13.42 -13.96 -27.69
N VAL A 26 -14.50 -13.31 -28.11
CA VAL A 26 -14.86 -11.95 -27.69
C VAL A 26 -15.24 -11.91 -26.22
N ALA A 27 -16.00 -12.90 -25.73
CA ALA A 27 -16.38 -13.00 -24.32
C ALA A 27 -15.13 -13.20 -23.44
N LEU A 28 -14.19 -14.06 -23.85
CA LEU A 28 -12.96 -14.30 -23.10
C LEU A 28 -12.08 -13.04 -23.08
N ALA A 29 -11.92 -12.35 -24.22
CA ALA A 29 -11.13 -11.13 -24.30
C ALA A 29 -11.72 -10.00 -23.42
N THR A 30 -13.03 -9.80 -23.45
CA THR A 30 -13.69 -8.78 -22.63
C THR A 30 -13.70 -9.14 -21.15
N LEU A 31 -13.91 -10.42 -20.81
CA LEU A 31 -13.85 -10.91 -19.44
C LEU A 31 -12.44 -10.77 -18.86
N LEU A 32 -11.40 -11.04 -19.64
CA LEU A 32 -10.02 -10.84 -19.20
C LEU A 32 -9.72 -9.35 -18.97
N LEU A 33 -10.14 -8.49 -19.89
CA LEU A 33 -9.96 -7.03 -19.77
C LEU A 33 -10.64 -6.48 -18.52
N LEU A 34 -11.94 -6.77 -18.36
CA LEU A 34 -12.73 -6.36 -17.21
C LEU A 34 -12.23 -7.00 -15.92
N GLY A 35 -11.81 -8.27 -15.99
CA GLY A 35 -11.26 -9.01 -14.85
C GLY A 35 -9.98 -8.40 -14.33
N VAL A 36 -9.04 -8.02 -15.20
CA VAL A 36 -7.80 -7.33 -14.82
C VAL A 36 -8.11 -5.95 -14.21
N GLU A 37 -9.07 -5.22 -14.79
CA GLU A 37 -9.46 -3.91 -14.28
C GLU A 37 -10.16 -3.98 -12.91
N ARG A 38 -11.08 -4.95 -12.75
CA ARG A 38 -11.70 -5.30 -11.47
C ARG A 38 -10.66 -5.72 -10.45
N LEU A 39 -9.76 -6.66 -10.77
CA LEU A 39 -8.73 -7.11 -9.84
C LEU A 39 -7.86 -5.93 -9.40
N ARG A 40 -7.46 -5.07 -10.34
CA ARG A 40 -6.68 -3.87 -10.05
C ARG A 40 -7.43 -2.91 -9.12
N SER A 41 -8.74 -2.78 -9.30
CA SER A 41 -9.61 -1.94 -8.45
C SER A 41 -9.84 -2.57 -7.08
N ASP A 42 -10.15 -3.86 -7.02
CA ASP A 42 -10.44 -4.59 -5.78
C ASP A 42 -9.20 -4.71 -4.90
N VAL A 43 -8.02 -4.91 -5.51
CA VAL A 43 -6.72 -4.83 -4.81
C VAL A 43 -6.51 -3.42 -4.24
N ARG A 44 -6.83 -2.38 -5.02
CA ARG A 44 -6.73 -0.97 -4.56
C ARG A 44 -7.69 -0.66 -3.41
N GLU A 45 -8.93 -1.14 -3.47
CA GLU A 45 -9.98 -0.96 -2.46
C GLU A 45 -9.66 -1.73 -1.17
N SER A 46 -9.28 -3.01 -1.30
CA SER A 46 -8.93 -3.87 -0.17
C SER A 46 -7.75 -3.31 0.63
N PHE A 47 -6.79 -2.66 -0.04
CA PHE A 47 -5.69 -2.00 0.65
C PHE A 47 -6.09 -0.72 1.39
N SER A 48 -7.12 -0.01 0.94
CA SER A 48 -7.69 1.13 1.67
C SER A 48 -8.35 0.70 2.99
N GLN A 49 -8.82 -0.55 3.08
CA GLN A 49 -9.51 -1.05 4.27
C GLN A 49 -8.55 -1.61 5.33
N SER A 50 -7.31 -1.98 4.98
CA SER A 50 -6.33 -2.52 5.95
C SER A 50 -5.67 -1.48 6.86
N VAL A 51 -5.83 -0.17 6.58
CA VAL A 51 -5.40 0.93 7.47
C VAL A 51 -6.62 1.44 8.23
N SER A 52 -7.12 0.64 9.16
CA SER A 52 -8.22 1.07 10.02
C SER A 52 -7.72 2.03 11.10
N GLY A 53 -7.99 3.32 10.93
CA GLY A 53 -7.80 4.34 11.98
C GLY A 53 -6.89 5.52 11.61
N THR A 54 -6.46 5.64 10.36
CA THR A 54 -5.80 6.85 9.84
C THR A 54 -6.75 7.53 8.86
N ASP A 55 -7.32 8.67 9.25
CA ASP A 55 -8.36 9.35 8.47
C ASP A 55 -7.82 9.93 7.15
N LEU A 56 -6.52 10.26 7.10
CA LEU A 56 -5.90 10.87 5.93
C LEU A 56 -4.38 10.59 5.87
N VAL A 57 -3.89 10.13 4.71
CA VAL A 57 -2.46 10.04 4.41
C VAL A 57 -2.08 11.18 3.46
N VAL A 58 -1.11 12.01 3.87
CA VAL A 58 -0.65 13.17 3.09
C VAL A 58 0.80 12.96 2.67
N GLY A 59 1.08 13.20 1.39
CA GLY A 59 2.38 12.99 0.75
C GLY A 59 2.59 14.01 -0.36
N ALA A 60 3.79 14.06 -0.96
CA ALA A 60 4.04 14.96 -2.07
C ALA A 60 3.18 14.59 -3.30
N ARG A 61 3.14 15.49 -4.30
CA ARG A 61 2.29 15.38 -5.50
C ARG A 61 2.55 14.06 -6.24
N THR A 62 1.68 13.08 -6.01
CA THR A 62 1.79 11.69 -6.49
C THR A 62 0.40 11.09 -6.69
N GLY A 63 0.34 9.92 -7.36
CA GLY A 63 -0.91 9.18 -7.42
C GLY A 63 -1.31 8.65 -6.04
N SER A 64 -2.58 8.81 -5.65
CA SER A 64 -3.11 8.42 -4.33
C SER A 64 -2.75 6.99 -3.92
N VAL A 65 -2.73 6.05 -4.87
CA VAL A 65 -2.33 4.67 -4.57
C VAL A 65 -0.85 4.48 -4.37
N GLN A 66 -0.02 5.21 -5.10
CA GLN A 66 1.42 5.11 -4.91
C GLN A 66 1.80 5.60 -3.52
N LEU A 67 1.15 6.67 -3.06
CA LEU A 67 1.29 7.22 -1.72
C LEU A 67 0.85 6.23 -0.64
N MET A 68 -0.29 5.54 -0.84
CA MET A 68 -0.75 4.50 0.08
C MET A 68 0.18 3.28 0.12
N LEU A 69 0.57 2.75 -1.04
CA LEU A 69 1.49 1.61 -1.14
C LEU A 69 2.86 1.94 -0.50
N TYR A 70 3.32 3.17 -0.69
CA TYR A 70 4.56 3.65 -0.09
C TYR A 70 4.44 3.86 1.42
N ALA A 71 3.36 4.47 1.92
CA ALA A 71 3.17 4.73 3.35
C ALA A 71 2.92 3.45 4.17
N VAL A 72 2.18 2.48 3.61
CA VAL A 72 1.71 1.29 4.34
C VAL A 72 2.57 0.08 4.05
N PHE A 73 2.76 -0.25 2.77
CA PHE A 73 3.47 -1.45 2.35
C PHE A 73 4.95 -1.22 2.11
N ARG A 74 5.41 0.04 2.16
CA ARG A 74 6.79 0.42 1.85
C ARG A 74 7.20 0.01 0.43
N ILE A 75 6.23 -0.14 -0.48
CA ILE A 75 6.44 -0.56 -1.87
C ILE A 75 6.46 0.68 -2.77
N GLY A 76 7.54 0.84 -3.55
CA GLY A 76 7.69 1.89 -4.56
C GLY A 76 8.81 2.89 -4.24
N GLY A 77 9.06 3.80 -5.20
CA GLY A 77 10.10 4.84 -5.07
C GLY A 77 9.57 6.11 -4.41
N ALA A 78 10.40 6.69 -3.53
CA ALA A 78 10.16 7.95 -2.83
C ALA A 78 9.83 9.06 -3.83
N THR A 79 8.56 9.37 -3.98
CA THR A 79 8.11 10.39 -4.91
C THR A 79 7.95 11.68 -4.15
N ASN A 80 9.08 12.38 -3.97
CA ASN A 80 9.26 13.64 -3.24
C ASN A 80 8.88 13.61 -1.76
N ASN A 81 9.79 14.11 -0.92
CA ASN A 81 9.49 14.34 0.49
C ASN A 81 8.71 15.65 0.65
N ILE A 82 7.78 15.70 1.61
CA ILE A 82 7.17 16.95 2.04
C ILE A 82 8.21 17.75 2.82
N ARG A 83 8.25 19.08 2.62
CA ARG A 83 9.13 19.96 3.41
C ARG A 83 8.67 19.99 4.87
N MET A 84 9.61 20.06 5.80
CA MET A 84 9.31 20.18 7.23
C MET A 84 8.45 21.42 7.58
N SER A 85 8.52 22.48 6.78
CA SER A 85 7.62 23.64 6.93
C SER A 85 6.16 23.25 6.71
N SER A 86 5.87 22.51 5.64
CA SER A 86 4.51 22.07 5.30
C SER A 86 3.96 21.07 6.32
N LEU A 87 4.83 20.24 6.93
CA LEU A 87 4.42 19.39 8.06
C LEU A 87 3.96 20.23 9.25
N ARG A 88 4.69 21.31 9.59
CA ARG A 88 4.31 22.23 10.67
C ARG A 88 3.00 22.96 10.37
N ASP A 89 2.84 23.42 9.13
CA ASP A 89 1.60 24.07 8.70
C ASP A 89 0.40 23.12 8.80
N LEU A 90 0.60 21.84 8.44
CA LEU A 90 -0.44 20.83 8.52
C LEU A 90 -0.81 20.51 9.98
N ALA A 91 0.19 20.37 10.86
CA ALA A 91 -0.03 20.13 12.28
C ALA A 91 -0.71 21.32 13.00
N ALA A 92 -0.66 22.53 12.43
CA ALA A 92 -1.29 23.73 12.99
C ALA A 92 -2.77 23.90 12.59
N LEU A 93 -3.31 23.05 11.70
CA LEU A 93 -4.70 23.10 11.28
C LEU A 93 -5.63 22.64 12.41
N ARG A 94 -6.72 23.38 12.67
CA ARG A 94 -7.71 23.04 13.72
C ARG A 94 -8.40 21.68 13.55
N GLY A 95 -8.41 21.12 12.33
CA GLY A 95 -9.02 19.82 12.04
C GLY A 95 -8.10 18.62 12.23
N VAL A 96 -6.85 18.83 12.64
CA VAL A 96 -5.84 17.79 12.77
C VAL A 96 -5.60 17.51 14.25
N ASP A 97 -6.02 16.33 14.71
CA ASP A 97 -5.87 15.90 16.11
C ASP A 97 -4.43 15.42 16.40
N TRP A 98 -3.80 14.76 15.43
CA TRP A 98 -2.40 14.31 15.53
C TRP A 98 -1.79 14.12 14.14
N VAL A 99 -0.45 14.18 14.08
CA VAL A 99 0.33 13.92 12.86
C VAL A 99 1.51 13.04 13.20
N VAL A 100 1.74 12.01 12.39
CA VAL A 100 2.93 11.16 12.48
C VAL A 100 3.71 11.27 11.18
N PRO A 101 4.90 11.91 11.18
CA PRO A 101 5.74 11.96 10.00
C PRO A 101 6.33 10.57 9.72
N LEU A 102 6.31 10.19 8.44
CA LEU A 102 6.92 8.97 7.93
C LEU A 102 7.94 9.37 6.86
N SER A 103 9.19 8.97 7.04
CA SER A 103 10.25 9.18 6.05
C SER A 103 10.85 7.82 5.69
N LEU A 104 10.67 7.41 4.43
CA LEU A 104 11.26 6.19 3.89
C LEU A 104 12.27 6.58 2.81
N GLY A 105 13.46 6.02 2.83
CA GLY A 105 14.46 6.37 1.82
C GLY A 105 15.71 5.53 1.92
N ASP A 106 16.10 5.18 3.14
CA ASP A 106 17.24 4.32 3.38
C ASP A 106 16.82 2.85 3.44
N SER A 107 17.77 1.98 3.10
CA SER A 107 17.63 0.54 3.23
C SER A 107 18.86 0.00 3.94
N HIS A 108 18.68 -0.88 4.92
CA HIS A 108 19.75 -1.54 5.65
C HIS A 108 19.69 -3.05 5.39
N ARG A 109 20.74 -3.61 4.76
CA ARG A 109 20.84 -5.04 4.39
C ARG A 109 19.61 -5.57 3.63
N GLY A 110 19.02 -4.74 2.77
CA GLY A 110 17.83 -5.08 1.98
C GLY A 110 16.50 -4.87 2.70
N PHE A 111 16.50 -4.39 3.96
CA PHE A 111 15.30 -4.00 4.69
C PHE A 111 15.08 -2.49 4.63
N ALA A 112 13.84 -2.06 4.37
CA ALA A 112 13.50 -0.63 4.35
C ALA A 112 13.57 -0.02 5.76
N VAL A 113 14.29 1.08 5.90
CA VAL A 113 14.38 1.86 7.13
C VAL A 113 13.32 2.96 7.10
N LEU A 114 12.53 3.05 8.16
CA LEU A 114 11.50 4.06 8.34
C LEU A 114 11.91 4.96 9.51
N ALA A 115 12.06 6.25 9.25
CA ALA A 115 12.18 7.26 10.28
C ALA A 115 10.79 7.82 10.63
N THR A 116 10.47 7.85 11.91
CA THR A 116 9.19 8.37 12.42
C THR A 116 9.36 8.89 13.85
N THR A 117 8.28 9.40 14.44
CA THR A 117 8.23 9.89 15.82
C THR A 117 7.68 8.84 16.78
N PRO A 118 7.91 8.96 18.11
CA PRO A 118 7.36 8.03 19.10
C PRO A 118 5.84 7.85 19.02
N ALA A 119 5.12 8.91 18.64
CA ALA A 119 3.66 8.90 18.41
C ALA A 119 3.19 7.83 17.41
N TYR A 120 4.07 7.32 16.54
CA TYR A 120 3.77 6.20 15.65
C TYR A 120 3.31 4.97 16.43
N PHE A 121 3.99 4.59 17.52
CA PHE A 121 3.66 3.37 18.26
C PHE A 121 2.37 3.50 19.08
N GLU A 122 1.99 4.72 19.46
CA GLU A 122 0.79 4.99 20.25
C GLU A 122 -0.48 5.11 19.40
N ARG A 123 -0.35 5.69 18.20
CA ARG A 123 -1.48 6.09 17.36
C ARG A 123 -1.68 5.21 16.15
N PHE A 124 -0.62 4.58 15.63
CA PHE A 124 -0.72 3.73 14.45
C PHE A 124 -1.44 2.42 14.79
N ARG A 125 -2.46 2.11 14.01
CA ARG A 125 -3.27 0.89 14.12
C ARG A 125 -3.20 0.13 12.81
N TYR A 126 -3.07 -1.19 12.90
CA TYR A 126 -3.01 -2.07 11.74
C TYR A 126 -4.14 -3.11 11.78
N GLY A 127 -4.63 -3.52 10.60
CA GLY A 127 -5.67 -4.54 10.47
C GLY A 127 -6.97 -4.15 11.19
N ASP A 128 -7.48 -5.02 12.05
CA ASP A 128 -8.68 -4.81 12.89
C ASP A 128 -8.41 -3.88 14.10
N ARG A 129 -7.91 -2.66 13.85
CA ARG A 129 -7.66 -1.61 14.87
C ARG A 129 -6.66 -1.99 15.97
N GLN A 130 -5.81 -2.99 15.74
CA GLN A 130 -4.83 -3.42 16.72
C GLN A 130 -3.68 -2.41 16.81
N LEU A 131 -3.29 -2.09 18.04
CA LEU A 131 -2.13 -1.27 18.32
C LEU A 131 -0.85 -2.09 18.09
N LEU A 132 0.25 -1.41 17.79
CA LEU A 132 1.56 -2.06 17.72
C LEU A 132 1.97 -2.53 19.11
N ALA A 133 2.03 -3.85 19.29
CA ALA A 133 2.58 -4.45 20.49
C ALA A 133 4.08 -4.70 20.30
N LEU A 134 4.89 -4.16 21.21
CA LEU A 134 6.31 -4.48 21.29
C LEU A 134 6.46 -5.84 21.98
N ALA A 135 7.00 -6.83 21.27
CA ALA A 135 7.26 -8.14 21.86
C ALA A 135 8.34 -8.07 22.96
N GLN A 136 9.37 -7.25 22.75
CA GLN A 136 10.48 -7.02 23.67
C GLN A 136 11.01 -5.59 23.54
N GLY A 137 11.55 -5.04 24.62
CA GLY A 137 12.16 -3.71 24.63
C GLY A 137 11.17 -2.56 24.82
N ARG A 138 11.56 -1.37 24.37
CA ARG A 138 10.79 -0.12 24.47
C ARG A 138 10.84 0.66 23.16
N ALA A 139 9.82 1.47 22.91
CA ALA A 139 9.87 2.45 21.83
C ALA A 139 10.98 3.47 22.09
N PHE A 140 11.52 4.05 21.02
CA PHE A 140 12.48 5.16 21.14
C PHE A 140 11.75 6.43 21.58
N ASN A 141 12.38 7.24 22.42
CA ASN A 141 11.89 8.57 22.80
C ASN A 141 12.61 9.66 22.00
N ALA A 142 12.09 10.89 22.08
CA ALA A 142 12.71 12.07 21.48
C ALA A 142 13.94 12.60 22.27
N ASP A 143 14.35 11.88 23.32
CA ASP A 143 15.46 12.27 24.19
C ASP A 143 16.82 12.01 23.53
N ALA A 144 17.82 12.83 23.87
CA ALA A 144 19.17 12.69 23.34
C ALA A 144 19.82 11.34 23.65
N ALA A 145 19.38 10.66 24.71
CA ALA A 145 19.82 9.30 25.05
C ALA A 145 19.37 8.24 24.04
N ASP A 146 18.29 8.51 23.30
CA ASP A 146 17.67 7.58 22.34
C ASP A 146 17.96 7.94 20.88
N LEU A 147 18.93 8.83 20.64
CA LEU A 147 19.27 9.30 19.28
C LEU A 147 19.62 8.15 18.31
N TYR A 148 20.15 7.05 18.83
CA TYR A 148 20.51 5.84 18.06
C TYR A 148 19.58 4.65 18.34
N ALA A 149 18.51 4.86 19.11
CA ALA A 149 17.56 3.80 19.38
C ALA A 149 16.81 3.43 18.10
N THR A 150 16.70 2.13 17.83
CA THR A 150 16.01 1.61 16.65
C THR A 150 15.09 0.48 17.08
N VAL A 151 13.88 0.46 16.53
CA VAL A 151 12.92 -0.64 16.73
C VAL A 151 12.94 -1.53 15.50
N LEU A 152 13.18 -2.83 15.70
CA LEU A 152 13.16 -3.83 14.63
C LEU A 152 11.78 -4.47 14.54
N GLY A 153 11.28 -4.66 13.32
CA GLY A 153 10.07 -5.46 13.10
C GLY A 153 10.32 -6.94 13.38
N ALA A 154 9.28 -7.69 13.75
CA ALA A 154 9.38 -9.10 14.14
C ALA A 154 10.11 -9.95 13.08
N ASP A 155 9.71 -9.85 11.80
CA ASP A 155 10.35 -10.60 10.70
C ASP A 155 11.83 -10.24 10.50
N VAL A 156 12.17 -8.97 10.71
CA VAL A 156 13.54 -8.48 10.57
C VAL A 156 14.39 -8.95 11.75
N ALA A 157 13.82 -8.92 12.96
CA ALA A 157 14.46 -9.43 14.17
C ALA A 157 14.77 -10.93 14.04
N GLU A 158 13.83 -11.73 13.56
CA GLU A 158 14.03 -13.17 13.35
C GLU A 158 15.12 -13.44 12.29
N ARG A 159 15.07 -12.75 11.15
CA ARG A 159 16.04 -12.92 10.06
C ARG A 159 17.44 -12.42 10.43
N LEU A 160 17.56 -11.30 11.14
CA LEU A 160 18.85 -10.77 11.59
C LEU A 160 19.41 -11.54 12.78
N ALA A 161 18.57 -12.03 13.70
CA ALA A 161 19.00 -12.90 14.79
C ALA A 161 19.57 -14.22 14.25
N THR A 162 18.95 -14.78 13.21
CA THR A 162 19.45 -16.00 12.55
C THR A 162 20.71 -15.73 11.71
N ALA A 163 20.90 -14.49 11.23
CA ALA A 163 22.02 -14.11 10.36
C ALA A 163 23.25 -13.54 11.10
N SER A 164 23.28 -13.51 12.44
CA SER A 164 24.39 -12.93 13.21
C SER A 164 25.01 -13.90 14.23
N PRO A 165 25.95 -14.75 13.80
CA PRO A 165 26.97 -15.31 14.68
C PRO A 165 28.31 -14.62 14.41
N ILE A 166 28.42 -13.29 14.56
CA ILE A 166 29.75 -12.66 14.57
C ILE A 166 29.80 -11.61 15.67
N ALA A 167 30.35 -12.07 16.79
CA ALA A 167 30.99 -11.25 17.80
C ALA A 167 31.97 -10.29 17.13
N SER A 168 31.75 -9.00 17.34
CA SER A 168 32.73 -7.94 17.12
C SER A 168 34.00 -8.22 17.93
N ARG A 169 35.15 -8.19 17.25
CA ARG A 169 36.42 -7.75 17.83
C ARG A 169 36.66 -6.31 17.40
#